data_AF-A0AA89STA4-F1
#
_entry.id   AF-A0AA89STA4-F1
#
_cell.length_a   1.000
_cell.length_b   1.000
_cell.length_c   1.000
_cell.angle_alpha   90.00
_cell.angle_beta   90.00
_cell.angle_gamma   90.00
#
_symmetry.space_group_name_H-M   'P 1'
#
loop_
_entity.id
_entity.type
_entity.pdbx_description
1 polymer ?
#
loop_
_entity_poly.entity_id
_entity_poly.type
_entity_poly.pdbx_seq_one_letter_code
_entity_poly.pdbx_strand_id
1 'polypeptide(L)' 'MKPGDVFTWQRTFTEEEILQFAQLSGDKGRHHMERDEKGQLMVHGLFTFSF' A
#
# COMPACT_ATOMS: atom_id res chain seq x y z
N MET A 1 8.06 -0.74 -27.01
CA MET A 1 8.99 -1.21 -25.99
C MET A 1 10.09 -1.99 -26.69
N LYS A 2 11.35 -1.61 -26.48
CA LYS A 2 12.55 -2.24 -27.02
C LYS A 2 13.50 -2.61 -25.87
N PRO A 3 14.45 -3.54 -26.09
CA PRO A 3 15.45 -3.86 -25.08
C PRO A 3 16.21 -2.61 -24.61
N GLY A 4 16.27 -2.41 -23.30
CA GLY A 4 16.91 -1.25 -22.66
C GLY A 4 15.96 -0.09 -22.32
N ASP A 5 14.68 -0.15 -22.68
CA ASP A 5 13.70 0.84 -22.22
C ASP A 5 13.48 0.68 -20.70
N VAL A 6 13.61 1.79 -19.95
CA VAL A 6 13.31 1.86 -18.50
C VAL A 6 12.09 2.74 -18.32
N PHE A 7 11.15 2.29 -17.49
CA PHE A 7 9.95 3.05 -17.13
C PHE A 7 9.91 3.26 -15.62
N THR A 8 9.47 4.45 -15.23
CA THR A 8 9.18 4.77 -13.84
C THR A 8 7.70 5.06 -13.71
N TRP A 9 7.11 4.49 -12.66
CA TRP A 9 5.75 4.79 -12.28
C TRP A 9 5.71 5.08 -10.78
N GLN A 10 4.81 5.99 -10.40
CA GLN A 10 4.60 6.38 -9.02
C GLN A 10 3.11 6.45 -8.75
N ARG A 11 2.74 6.05 -7.54
CA ARG A 11 1.39 6.20 -7.01
C ARG A 11 1.44 6.54 -5.54
N THR A 12 0.48 7.34 -5.12
CA THR A 12 0.21 7.64 -3.73
C THR A 12 -0.92 6.73 -3.25
N PHE A 13 -0.73 6.12 -2.08
CA PHE A 13 -1.77 5.35 -1.40
C PHE A 13 -2.51 6.26 -0.41
N THR A 14 -3.81 6.05 -0.30
CA THR A 14 -4.67 6.71 0.67
C THR A 14 -4.97 5.80 1.86
N GLU A 15 -5.31 6.37 3.01
CA GLU A 15 -5.72 5.58 4.19
C GLU A 15 -6.94 4.69 3.89
N GLU A 16 -7.91 5.20 3.12
CA GLU A 16 -9.10 4.43 2.72
C GLU A 16 -8.70 3.17 1.97
N GLU A 17 -7.76 3.26 1.03
CA GLU A 17 -7.28 2.10 0.27
C GLU A 17 -6.56 1.08 1.17
N ILE A 18 -5.80 1.55 2.16
CA ILE A 18 -5.15 0.68 3.15
C ILE A 18 -6.20 -0.08 3.97
N LEU A 19 -7.23 0.61 4.46
CA LEU A 19 -8.29 0.01 5.26
C LEU A 19 -9.14 -0.97 4.43
N GLN A 20 -9.46 -0.62 3.18
CA GLN A 20 -10.15 -1.51 2.26
C GLN A 20 -9.33 -2.76 1.96
N PHE A 21 -8.02 -2.61 1.73
CA PHE A 21 -7.14 -3.74 1.50
C PHE A 21 -7.04 -4.66 2.73
N ALA A 22 -6.99 -4.10 3.94
CA ALA A 22 -7.02 -4.87 5.18
C ALA A 22 -8.31 -5.69 5.31
N GLN A 23 -9.45 -5.13 4.89
CA GLN A 23 -10.73 -5.83 4.91
C GLN A 23 -10.81 -6.92 3.84
N LEU A 24 -10.29 -6.68 2.64
CA LEU A 24 -10.31 -7.62 1.53
C LEU A 24 -9.35 -8.80 1.74
N SER A 25 -8.12 -8.50 2.15
CA SER A 25 -7.06 -9.51 2.36
C SER A 25 -7.21 -10.27 3.68
N GLY A 26 -7.92 -9.68 4.65
CA GLY A 26 -7.97 -10.17 6.03
C GLY A 26 -6.73 -9.81 6.84
N ASP A 27 -5.72 -9.17 6.26
CA ASP A 27 -4.53 -8.69 6.97
C ASP A 27 -4.84 -7.40 7.74
N LYS A 28 -5.23 -7.60 9.00
CA LYS A 28 -5.58 -6.56 9.97
C LYS A 28 -4.49 -6.33 11.01
N GLY A 29 -3.22 -6.50 10.63
CA GLY A 29 -2.10 -6.15 11.49
C GLY A 29 -2.25 -4.73 12.05
N ARG A 30 -1.82 -4.50 13.31
CA ARG A 30 -2.01 -3.20 14.00
C ARG A 30 -1.52 -2.01 13.17
N HIS A 31 -0.41 -2.18 12.45
CA HIS A 31 0.18 -1.13 11.61
C HIS A 31 -0.71 -0.68 10.42
N HIS A 32 -1.70 -1.49 10.05
CA HIS A 32 -2.67 -1.18 8.98
C HIS A 32 -3.98 -0.56 9.51
N MET A 33 -4.22 -0.68 10.82
CA MET A 33 -5.50 -0.32 11.45
C MET A 33 -5.36 0.84 12.45
N GLU A 34 -4.18 0.98 13.04
CA GLU A 34 -3.89 2.00 14.04
C GLU A 34 -2.84 2.97 13.49
N ARG A 35 -3.13 4.27 13.64
CA ARG A 35 -2.20 5.32 13.24
C ARG A 35 -0.99 5.33 14.16
N ASP A 36 0.18 5.56 13.58
CA ASP A 36 1.41 5.78 14.32
C ASP A 36 1.43 7.15 15.03
N GLU A 37 2.55 7.47 15.68
CA GLU A 37 2.75 8.73 16.40
C GLU A 37 2.63 9.98 15.51
N LYS A 38 2.74 9.82 14.18
CA LYS A 38 2.60 10.88 13.19
C LYS A 38 1.20 10.92 12.56
N GLY A 39 0.30 10.05 13.00
CA GLY A 39 -1.05 9.96 12.47
C GLY A 39 -1.16 9.17 11.17
N GLN A 40 -0.21 8.28 10.85
CA GLN A 40 -0.15 7.57 9.56
C GLN A 40 -0.44 6.07 9.70
N LEU A 41 -1.03 5.48 8.66
CA LEU A 41 -1.16 4.02 8.49
C LEU A 41 -0.06 3.48 7.59
N MET A 42 0.42 2.28 7.88
CA MET A 42 1.36 1.56 7.04
C MET A 42 0.63 0.85 5.90
N VAL A 43 1.13 0.96 4.67
CA VAL A 43 0.63 0.18 3.53
C VAL A 43 1.07 -1.28 3.65
N HIS A 44 0.20 -2.23 3.29
CA HIS A 44 0.54 -3.65 3.23
C HIS A 44 1.63 -3.94 2.20
N GLY A 45 2.61 -4.78 2.56
CA GLY A 45 3.64 -5.22 1.61
C GLY A 45 3.05 -5.88 0.36
N LEU A 46 2.01 -6.71 0.52
CA LEU A 46 1.30 -7.32 -0.61
C LEU A 46 0.60 -6.28 -1.50
N PHE A 47 0.09 -5.20 -0.90
CA PHE A 47 -0.56 -4.13 -1.66
C PHE A 47 0.45 -3.34 -2.49
N THR A 48 1.69 -3.19 -2.02
CA THR A 48 2.77 -2.56 -2.81
C THR A 48 3.26 -3.43 -3.97
N PHE A 49 3.09 -4.76 -3.90
CA PHE A 49 3.57 -5.70 -4.93
C PHE A 49 2.51 -6.01 -6.01
N SER A 50 1.27 -5.58 -5.79
CA SER A 50 0.13 -5.88 -6.68
C SER A 50 -0.03 -4.86 -7.83
N PHE A 51 0.91 -3.92 -7.99
CA PHE A 51 0.90 -2.89 -9.04
C PHE A 51 2.17 -2.92 -9.88
#